data_AF-A0A3D4QP52-F1
#
_entry.id   AF-A0A3D4QP52-F1
#
_cell.length_a   1.000
_cell.length_b   1.000
_cell.length_c   1.000
_cell.angle_alpha   90.00
_cell.angle_beta   90.00
_cell.angle_gamma   90.00
#
_symmetry.space_group_name_H-M   'P 1'
#
loop_
_entity.id
_entity.type
_entity.pdbx_description
1 polymer ?
#
loop_
_entity_poly.entity_id
_entity_poly.type
_entity_poly.pdbx_seq_one_letter_code
_entity_poly.pdbx_strand_id
1 'polypeptide(L)'
;MHMTFGESLLVSLFSMFIVFVVLVSILVLIQLFSKLLALGSTQSGSCKPVESEKRVQPAAPAPAAFVPGPELSTGELRLKNVDEKTAAMIMAIVSDESSIPLSELRFKSIKLIEEES
;
A
#
# COMPACT_ATOMS: atom_id res chain seq x y z
N MET A 1 46.69 27.59 -11.33
CA MET A 1 45.39 28.14 -10.88
C MET A 1 45.35 28.01 -9.35
N HIS A 2 45.67 29.07 -8.62
CA HIS A 2 45.53 29.09 -7.17
C HIS A 2 44.11 29.55 -6.83
N MET A 3 43.25 28.59 -6.47
CA MET A 3 42.02 28.92 -5.75
C MET A 3 42.45 29.43 -4.37
N THR A 4 42.07 30.67 -4.04
CA THR A 4 42.37 31.24 -2.74
C THR A 4 41.66 30.41 -1.66
N PHE A 5 42.27 30.27 -0.49
CA PHE A 5 41.71 29.49 0.62
C PHE A 5 40.29 29.95 0.99
N GLY A 6 39.99 31.25 0.82
CA GLY A 6 38.65 31.80 1.05
C GLY A 6 37.60 31.30 0.05
N GLU A 7 37.98 31.12 -1.22
CA GLU A 7 37.08 30.59 -2.26
C GLU A 7 36.73 29.13 -2.01
N SER A 8 37.71 28.32 -1.57
CA SER A 8 37.47 26.92 -1.21
C SER A 8 36.54 26.78 0.01
N LEU A 9 36.66 27.69 0.97
CA LEU A 9 35.78 27.72 2.15
C LEU A 9 34.34 28.07 1.76
N LEU A 10 34.15 29.06 0.90
CA LEU A 10 32.82 29.41 0.37
C LEU A 10 32.20 28.27 -0.44
N VAL A 11 32.99 27.62 -1.31
CA VAL A 11 32.55 26.44 -2.08
C VAL A 11 32.11 25.31 -1.15
N SER A 12 32.86 25.04 -0.08
CA SER A 12 32.51 23.99 0.89
C SER A 12 31.21 24.32 1.62
N LEU A 13 31.03 25.57 2.08
CA LEU A 13 29.79 26.01 2.74
C LEU A 13 28.60 25.94 1.80
N PHE A 14 28.77 26.33 0.54
CA PHE A 14 27.70 26.24 -0.47
C PHE A 14 27.32 24.79 -0.77
N SER A 15 28.31 23.88 -0.86
CA SER A 15 28.07 22.45 -1.01
C SER A 15 27.36 21.84 0.20
N MET A 16 27.73 22.23 1.42
CA MET A 16 27.00 21.81 2.61
C MET A 16 25.55 22.31 2.54
N PHE A 17 25.33 23.59 2.24
CA PHE A 17 24.01 24.16 2.11
C PHE A 17 23.15 23.46 1.05
N ILE A 18 23.71 23.15 -0.13
CA ILE A 18 22.96 22.49 -1.20
C ILE A 18 22.50 21.08 -0.80
N VAL A 19 23.33 20.34 -0.03
CA VAL A 19 22.96 19.02 0.49
C VAL A 19 21.78 19.13 1.46
N PHE A 20 21.77 20.15 2.33
CA PHE A 20 20.63 20.41 3.21
C PHE A 20 19.36 20.75 2.43
N VAL A 21 19.47 21.61 1.41
CA VAL A 21 18.34 21.95 0.54
C VAL A 21 17.80 20.71 -0.16
N VAL A 22 18.66 19.82 -0.67
CA VAL A 22 18.25 18.56 -1.31
C VAL A 22 17.54 17.64 -0.31
N LEU A 23 18.06 17.48 0.91
CA LEU A 23 17.39 16.69 1.96
C LEU A 23 16.00 17.23 2.29
N VAL A 24 15.88 18.54 2.49
CA VAL A 24 14.59 19.20 2.76
C VAL A 24 13.66 19.05 1.56
N SER A 25 14.16 19.23 0.34
CA SER A 25 13.38 19.08 -0.89
C SER A 25 12.78 17.67 -1.01
N ILE A 26 13.55 16.63 -0.71
CA ILE A 26 13.07 15.24 -0.68
C ILE A 26 11.97 15.08 0.37
N LEU A 27 12.15 15.59 1.59
CA LEU A 27 11.14 15.54 2.65
C LEU A 27 9.85 16.24 2.24
N VAL A 28 9.94 17.44 1.66
CA VAL A 28 8.80 18.20 1.16
C VAL A 28 8.08 17.45 0.05
N LEU A 29 8.82 16.83 -0.87
CA LEU A 29 8.26 16.06 -1.96
C LEU A 29 7.51 14.84 -1.44
N ILE A 30 8.07 14.11 -0.47
CA ILE A 30 7.40 13.01 0.23
C ILE A 30 6.12 13.51 0.91
N GLN A 31 6.17 14.62 1.65
CA GLN A 31 4.99 15.19 2.31
C GLN A 31 3.91 15.60 1.31
N LEU A 32 4.29 16.14 0.16
CA LEU A 32 3.37 16.50 -0.91
C LEU A 32 2.71 15.25 -1.49
N PHE A 33 3.48 14.20 -1.79
CA PHE A 33 2.92 12.91 -2.20
C PHE A 33 2.02 12.31 -1.10
N SER A 34 2.43 12.31 0.16
CA SER A 34 1.60 11.86 1.28
C SER A 34 0.30 12.64 1.39
N LYS A 35 0.31 13.95 1.16
CA LYS A 35 -0.89 14.80 1.15
C LYS A 35 -1.78 14.52 -0.07
N LEU A 36 -1.20 14.37 -1.26
CA LEU A 36 -1.94 14.02 -2.48
C LEU A 36 -2.62 12.65 -2.34
N LEU A 37 -1.92 11.68 -1.75
CA LEU A 37 -2.46 10.34 -1.47
C LEU A 37 -3.51 10.38 -0.34
N ALA A 38 -3.29 11.16 0.72
CA ALA A 38 -4.25 11.32 1.82
C ALA A 38 -5.52 12.08 1.39
N LEU A 39 -5.39 13.02 0.45
CA LEU A 39 -6.54 13.72 -0.14
C LEU A 39 -7.24 12.88 -1.20
N GLY A 40 -6.55 11.91 -1.82
CA GLY A 40 -7.15 10.88 -2.67
C GLY A 40 -7.79 9.72 -1.90
N SER A 41 -7.49 9.56 -0.61
CA SER A 41 -8.02 8.49 0.25
C SER A 41 -9.22 8.91 1.11
N THR A 42 -9.91 10.00 0.76
CA THR A 42 -11.27 10.28 1.25
C THR A 42 -12.28 9.31 0.63
N GLN A 43 -12.11 8.03 0.96
CA GLN A 43 -13.18 7.09 1.28
C GLN A 43 -12.54 5.85 1.94
N SER A 44 -12.06 5.98 3.17
CA SER A 44 -12.29 5.02 4.27
C SER A 44 -11.26 5.20 5.38
N GLY A 45 -11.78 5.38 6.61
CA GLY A 45 -11.19 4.76 7.79
C GLY A 45 -9.92 5.38 8.34
N SER A 46 -10.11 6.41 9.18
CA SER A 46 -9.16 6.77 10.23
C SER A 46 -8.74 5.52 11.04
N CYS A 47 -7.46 5.14 10.97
CA CYS A 47 -6.80 4.39 12.03
C CYS A 47 -5.49 5.11 12.39
N LYS A 48 -5.46 5.60 13.64
CA LYS A 48 -4.36 6.31 14.28
C LYS A 48 -3.07 5.47 14.29
N PRO A 49 -1.87 6.08 14.34
CA PRO A 49 -0.63 5.36 14.47
C PRO A 49 -0.59 4.70 15.86
N VAL A 50 -0.53 3.36 15.89
CA VAL A 50 -0.19 2.64 17.12
C VAL A 50 1.33 2.69 17.26
N GLU A 51 1.70 3.49 18.24
CA GLU A 51 2.95 3.53 18.97
C GLU A 51 3.59 2.13 19.10
N SER A 52 4.85 2.07 18.69
CA SER A 52 5.73 0.94 18.92
C SER A 52 6.01 0.82 20.42
N GLU A 53 5.41 -0.16 21.10
CA GLU A 53 6.03 -0.70 22.30
C GLU A 53 5.63 -2.17 22.58
N LYS A 54 6.67 -2.97 22.83
CA LYS A 54 6.71 -4.16 23.71
C LYS A 54 6.42 -5.54 23.11
N ARG A 55 7.50 -6.33 23.00
CA ARG A 55 7.74 -7.71 23.54
C ARG A 55 6.56 -8.70 23.38
N VAL A 56 6.69 -9.90 22.81
CA VAL A 56 7.56 -11.03 23.21
C VAL A 56 7.58 -12.08 22.07
N GLN A 57 8.69 -12.81 22.02
CA GLN A 57 9.06 -13.99 21.21
C GLN A 57 8.12 -15.24 21.31
N PRO A 58 8.33 -16.30 20.48
CA PRO A 58 7.30 -17.20 19.93
C PRO A 58 7.25 -18.64 20.53
N ALA A 59 6.27 -19.44 20.02
CA ALA A 59 6.14 -20.93 20.03
C ALA A 59 5.61 -21.59 21.34
N ALA A 60 4.75 -22.62 21.40
CA ALA A 60 4.01 -23.54 20.50
C ALA A 60 2.98 -24.36 21.39
N PRO A 61 2.41 -25.53 21.00
CA PRO A 61 1.24 -25.77 20.11
C PRO A 61 0.11 -26.65 20.75
N ALA A 62 -0.94 -26.94 19.95
CA ALA A 62 -1.89 -28.09 19.98
C ALA A 62 -3.37 -27.81 20.37
N PRO A 63 -4.34 -28.69 20.02
CA PRO A 63 -4.92 -28.85 18.67
C PRO A 63 -6.47 -28.94 18.70
N ALA A 64 -7.20 -28.31 17.76
CA ALA A 64 -8.59 -28.68 17.51
C ALA A 64 -9.14 -28.16 16.18
N ALA A 65 -9.79 -29.09 15.47
CA ALA A 65 -10.89 -28.89 14.53
C ALA A 65 -10.61 -28.21 13.16
N PHE A 66 -10.76 -29.04 12.13
CA PHE A 66 -11.01 -28.69 10.75
C PHE A 66 -12.10 -27.61 10.62
N VAL A 67 -11.69 -26.40 10.22
CA VAL A 67 -12.54 -25.34 9.66
C VAL A 67 -11.84 -24.96 8.34
N PRO A 68 -12.55 -24.88 7.21
CA PRO A 68 -11.93 -24.61 5.92
C PRO A 68 -11.15 -23.30 6.01
N GLY A 69 -9.83 -23.37 5.86
CA GLY A 69 -8.97 -22.18 5.90
C GLY A 69 -9.09 -21.34 4.63
N PRO A 70 -8.14 -20.44 4.40
CA PRO A 70 -7.55 -19.46 5.31
C PRO A 70 -8.20 -18.10 5.04
N GLU A 71 -8.70 -17.40 6.06
CA GLU A 71 -8.84 -15.93 6.08
C GLU A 71 -9.16 -15.29 4.72
N LEU A 72 -10.23 -15.74 4.06
CA LEU A 72 -10.55 -15.34 2.70
C LEU A 72 -10.82 -13.84 2.68
N SER A 73 -9.88 -13.11 2.07
CA SER A 73 -9.98 -11.73 1.60
C SER A 73 -11.10 -10.92 2.27
N THR A 74 -10.88 -10.51 3.52
CA THR A 74 -11.72 -9.53 4.26
C THR A 74 -11.57 -8.11 3.67
N GLY A 75 -11.42 -8.02 2.35
CA GLY A 75 -11.52 -6.78 1.60
C GLY A 75 -12.98 -6.59 1.19
N GLU A 76 -13.50 -5.38 1.37
CA GLU A 76 -14.86 -5.00 1.03
C GLU A 76 -15.09 -5.11 -0.51
N LEU A 77 -15.50 -6.29 -0.99
CA LEU A 77 -15.83 -6.55 -2.39
C LEU A 77 -17.15 -5.85 -2.75
N ARG A 78 -17.15 -5.08 -3.83
CA ARG A 78 -18.36 -4.42 -4.34
C ARG A 78 -18.97 -5.19 -5.51
N LEU A 79 -20.07 -5.87 -5.24
CA LEU A 79 -20.92 -6.51 -6.25
C LEU A 79 -21.99 -5.51 -6.71
N LYS A 80 -22.06 -5.25 -8.02
CA LYS A 80 -23.08 -4.38 -8.63
C LYS A 80 -23.91 -5.22 -9.60
N ASN A 81 -25.15 -5.54 -9.20
CA ASN A 81 -26.10 -6.35 -9.99
C ASN A 81 -25.59 -7.77 -10.33
N VAL A 82 -24.71 -8.33 -9.51
CA VAL A 82 -24.15 -9.69 -9.68
C VAL A 82 -24.36 -10.46 -8.39
N ASP A 83 -24.83 -11.70 -8.48
CA ASP A 83 -24.99 -12.59 -7.33
C ASP A 83 -23.63 -13.13 -6.84
N GLU A 84 -23.59 -13.52 -5.58
CA GLU A 84 -22.36 -13.98 -4.93
C GLU A 84 -21.78 -15.26 -5.57
N LYS A 85 -22.65 -16.15 -6.07
CA LYS A 85 -22.22 -17.40 -6.71
C LYS A 85 -21.57 -17.12 -8.06
N THR A 86 -22.12 -16.23 -8.86
CA THR A 86 -21.54 -15.77 -10.12
C THR A 86 -20.23 -15.03 -9.86
N ALA A 87 -20.17 -14.19 -8.84
CA ALA A 87 -18.93 -13.54 -8.43
C ALA A 87 -17.84 -14.57 -8.07
N ALA A 88 -18.15 -15.55 -7.23
CA ALA A 88 -17.20 -16.61 -6.86
C ALA A 88 -16.70 -17.41 -8.07
N MET A 89 -17.57 -17.69 -9.03
CA MET A 89 -17.21 -18.35 -10.29
C MET A 89 -16.24 -17.50 -11.11
N ILE A 90 -16.49 -16.18 -11.24
CA ILE A 90 -15.56 -15.25 -11.88
C ILE A 90 -14.21 -15.24 -11.16
N MET A 91 -14.22 -15.23 -9.82
CA MET A 91 -12.98 -15.23 -9.03
C MET A 91 -12.13 -16.48 -9.29
N ALA A 92 -12.76 -17.65 -9.33
CA ALA A 92 -12.09 -18.91 -9.59
C ALA A 92 -11.45 -18.95 -10.98
N ILE A 93 -12.20 -18.56 -12.02
CA ILE A 93 -11.71 -18.55 -13.40
C ILE A 93 -10.51 -17.60 -13.55
N VAL A 94 -10.63 -16.38 -13.01
CA VAL A 94 -9.55 -15.39 -13.12
C VAL A 94 -8.31 -15.82 -12.33
N SER A 95 -8.47 -16.52 -11.20
CA SER A 95 -7.32 -17.07 -10.46
C SER A 95 -6.61 -18.19 -11.22
N ASP A 96 -7.36 -19.04 -11.92
CA ASP A 96 -6.83 -20.14 -12.74
C ASP A 96 -6.06 -19.60 -13.95
N GLU A 97 -6.68 -18.71 -14.73
CA GLU A 97 -6.08 -18.07 -15.90
C GLU A 97 -4.86 -17.21 -15.54
N SER A 98 -4.91 -16.51 -14.40
CA SER A 98 -3.80 -15.68 -13.95
C SER A 98 -2.70 -16.48 -13.26
N SER A 99 -2.94 -17.75 -12.90
CA SER A 99 -2.04 -18.56 -12.07
C SER A 99 -1.66 -17.91 -10.72
N ILE A 100 -2.53 -17.04 -10.19
CA ILE A 100 -2.35 -16.34 -8.89
C ILE A 100 -3.40 -16.89 -7.92
N PRO A 101 -3.02 -17.34 -6.71
CA PRO A 101 -3.96 -17.87 -5.73
C PRO A 101 -4.95 -16.80 -5.25
N LEU A 102 -6.19 -17.21 -4.93
CA LEU A 102 -7.26 -16.33 -4.43
C LEU A 102 -6.88 -15.52 -3.18
N SER A 103 -5.90 -15.96 -2.40
CA SER A 103 -5.38 -15.25 -1.22
C SER A 103 -4.63 -13.96 -1.56
N GLU A 104 -3.99 -13.92 -2.72
CA GLU A 104 -3.19 -12.77 -3.19
C GLU A 104 -3.95 -11.90 -4.18
N LEU A 105 -5.00 -12.46 -4.80
CA LEU A 105 -5.79 -11.80 -5.81
C LEU A 105 -6.88 -10.90 -5.18
N ARG A 106 -6.86 -9.60 -5.51
CA ARG A 106 -7.79 -8.60 -4.95
C ARG A 106 -8.78 -8.08 -6.00
N PHE A 107 -10.03 -8.51 -5.90
CA PHE A 107 -11.14 -7.95 -6.68
C PHE A 107 -11.69 -6.67 -6.03
N LYS A 108 -11.66 -5.55 -6.76
CA LYS A 108 -12.18 -4.27 -6.26
C LYS A 108 -13.69 -4.11 -6.49
N SER A 109 -14.19 -4.51 -7.65
CA SER A 109 -15.61 -4.48 -7.98
C SER A 109 -15.94 -5.43 -9.14
N ILE A 110 -17.11 -6.06 -9.09
CA ILE A 110 -17.67 -6.86 -10.18
C ILE A 110 -19.02 -6.24 -10.56
N LYS A 111 -19.19 -5.87 -11.84
CA LYS A 111 -20.39 -5.20 -12.34
C LYS A 111 -20.93 -5.96 -13.56
N LEU A 112 -22.23 -6.25 -13.56
CA LEU A 112 -22.94 -6.71 -14.74
C LEU A 112 -23.10 -5.54 -15.72
N ILE A 113 -22.64 -5.72 -16.96
CA ILE A 113 -22.91 -4.78 -18.05
C ILE A 113 -24.21 -5.22 -18.74
N GLU A 114 -25.22 -4.36 -18.69
CA GLU A 114 -26.42 -4.51 -19.49
C GLU A 114 -26.07 -3.91 -20.86
N GLU A 115 -25.78 -4.77 -21.83
CA GLU A 115 -25.62 -4.33 -23.22
C GLU A 115 -27.00 -3.83 -23.67
N GLU A 116 -27.13 -2.52 -23.85
CA GLU A 116 -28.32 -1.95 -24.50
C GLU A 116 -28.23 -2.33 -25.99
N SER A 117 -29.02 -3.34 -26.38
CA SER A 117 -29.12 -3.86 -27.74
C SER A 117 -30.24 -3.20 -28.52
#